data_AF-H8Z1J6-F1
#
_entry.id   AF-H8Z1J6-F1
#
_cell.length_a   1.000
_cell.length_b   1.000
_cell.length_c   1.000
_cell.angle_alpha   90.00
_cell.angle_beta   90.00
_cell.angle_gamma   90.00
#
_symmetry.space_group_name_H-M   'P 1'
#
loop_
_entity.id
_entity.type
_entity.pdbx_description
1 polymer ?
#
loop_
_entity_poly.entity_id
_entity_poly.type
_entity_poly.pdbx_seq_one_letter_code
_entity_poly.pdbx_strand_id
1 'polypeptide(L)'
;MPKYEEILETQETIIGVVPRANDLIEYRCVLRVCSGGKTPVTLDMTFVPPHPYSVNMPEQHQIKAESITAAYEKVVRFLAKYGAQFPA
;
A
#
# COMPACT_ATOMS: atom_id res chain seq x y z
N MET A 1 -8.72 22.75 -16.92
CA MET A 1 -8.31 21.43 -16.41
C MET A 1 -9.54 20.79 -15.78
N PRO A 2 -9.85 19.51 -16.05
CA PRO A 2 -10.91 18.82 -15.36
C PRO A 2 -10.57 18.81 -13.85
N LYS A 3 -11.52 19.23 -13.02
CA LYS A 3 -11.43 19.06 -11.57
C LYS A 3 -12.10 17.74 -11.25
N TYR A 4 -11.32 16.79 -10.72
CA TYR A 4 -11.86 15.54 -10.20
C TYR A 4 -12.03 15.70 -8.69
N GLU A 5 -13.20 15.36 -8.20
CA GLU A 5 -13.53 15.43 -6.78
C GLU A 5 -13.13 14.13 -6.11
N GLU A 6 -12.61 14.21 -4.88
CA GLU A 6 -12.42 13.03 -4.05
C GLU A 6 -13.78 12.55 -3.56
N ILE A 7 -14.11 11.29 -3.85
CA ILE A 7 -15.40 10.69 -3.52
C ILE A 7 -15.28 9.68 -2.38
N LEU A 8 -14.05 9.25 -2.04
CA LEU A 8 -13.76 8.33 -0.97
C LEU A 8 -12.36 8.62 -0.41
N GLU A 9 -12.27 8.68 0.92
CA GLU A 9 -11.02 8.56 1.67
C GLU A 9 -11.21 7.52 2.78
N THR A 10 -10.35 6.51 2.83
CA THR A 10 -10.34 5.50 3.89
C THR A 10 -8.95 5.33 4.48
N GLN A 11 -8.91 5.04 5.78
CA GLN A 11 -7.69 4.63 6.46
C GLN A 11 -7.65 3.12 6.55
N GLU A 12 -6.54 2.54 6.14
CA GLU A 12 -6.37 1.09 6.04
C GLU A 12 -5.05 0.67 6.69
N THR A 13 -4.99 -0.55 7.18
CA THR A 13 -3.74 -1.15 7.68
C THR A 13 -3.41 -2.35 6.80
N ILE A 14 -2.22 -2.32 6.21
CA ILE A 14 -1.72 -3.42 5.37
C ILE A 14 -0.65 -4.15 6.17
N ILE A 15 -0.87 -5.44 6.39
CA ILE A 15 0.04 -6.32 7.10
C ILE A 15 0.66 -7.30 6.09
N GLY A 16 1.98 -7.35 6.07
CA GLY A 16 2.77 -8.34 5.36
C GLY A 16 3.53 -9.24 6.33
N VAL A 17 3.71 -10.50 5.97
CA VAL A 17 4.55 -11.46 6.68
C VAL A 17 5.81 -11.69 5.85
N VAL A 18 6.98 -11.76 6.51
CA VAL A 18 8.26 -12.19 5.92
C VAL A 18 8.57 -13.60 6.43
N PRO A 19 8.16 -14.67 5.71
CA PRO A 19 8.18 -16.03 6.26
C PRO A 19 9.58 -16.51 6.64
N ARG A 20 10.61 -16.08 5.90
CA ARG A 20 12.00 -16.50 6.12
C ARG A 20 12.61 -15.92 7.39
N ALA A 21 12.08 -14.79 7.87
CA ALA A 21 12.59 -14.09 9.05
C ALA A 21 11.65 -14.22 10.26
N ASN A 22 10.47 -14.82 10.08
CA ASN A 22 9.40 -14.82 11.08
C ASN A 22 9.09 -13.40 11.58
N ASP A 23 9.02 -12.46 10.63
CA ASP A 23 8.87 -11.03 10.89
C ASP A 23 7.60 -10.48 10.23
N LEU A 24 7.13 -9.34 10.74
CA LEU A 24 5.93 -8.66 10.28
C LEU A 24 6.26 -7.25 9.78
N ILE A 25 5.54 -6.86 8.73
CA ILE A 25 5.60 -5.53 8.13
C ILE A 25 4.21 -4.93 8.27
N GLU A 26 4.12 -3.73 8.82
CA GLU A 26 2.88 -2.99 8.93
C GLU A 26 2.98 -1.66 8.19
N TYR A 27 1.98 -1.35 7.38
CA TYR A 27 1.80 -0.03 6.77
C TYR A 27 0.46 0.56 7.18
N ARG A 28 0.49 1.79 7.70
CA ARG A 28 -0.69 2.65 7.77
C ARG A 28 -0.90 3.30 6.42
N CYS A 29 -2.08 3.13 5.87
CA CYS A 29 -2.40 3.52 4.51
C CYS A 29 -3.57 4.49 4.48
N VAL A 30 -3.54 5.40 3.52
CA VAL A 30 -4.68 6.24 3.16
C VAL A 30 -5.03 5.95 1.70
N LEU A 31 -6.19 5.35 1.48
CA LEU A 31 -6.75 5.10 0.15
C LEU A 31 -7.66 6.27 -0.23
N ARG A 32 -7.40 6.86 -1.39
CA ARG A 32 -8.20 7.94 -1.97
C ARG A 32 -8.72 7.54 -3.34
N VAL A 33 -10.00 7.82 -3.59
CA VAL A 33 -10.63 7.62 -4.90
C VAL A 33 -11.22 8.92 -5.38
N CYS A 34 -10.83 9.33 -6.58
CA CYS A 34 -11.39 10.48 -7.27
C CYS A 34 -12.47 10.07 -8.27
N SER A 35 -13.39 10.99 -8.59
CA SER A 35 -14.48 10.77 -9.55
C SER A 35 -14.03 10.52 -10.99
N GLY A 36 -12.76 10.74 -11.31
CA GLY A 36 -12.18 10.46 -12.62
C GLY A 36 -10.68 10.70 -12.68
N GLY A 37 -10.13 10.55 -13.89
CA GLY A 37 -8.69 10.65 -14.17
C GLY A 37 -8.11 9.31 -14.64
N LYS A 38 -6.88 9.34 -15.16
CA LYS A 38 -6.21 8.13 -15.69
C LYS A 38 -5.92 7.11 -14.59
N THR A 39 -5.58 7.57 -13.40
CA THR A 39 -5.35 6.74 -12.20
C THR A 39 -6.11 7.37 -11.04
N PRO A 40 -7.44 7.17 -10.97
CA PRO A 40 -8.30 7.84 -9.99
C PRO A 40 -8.08 7.30 -8.57
N VAL A 41 -7.41 6.16 -8.41
CA VAL A 41 -7.14 5.54 -7.11
C VAL A 41 -5.69 5.80 -6.70
N THR A 42 -5.51 6.33 -5.49
CA THR A 42 -4.19 6.52 -4.86
C THR A 42 -4.18 5.83 -3.51
N LEU A 43 -3.09 5.14 -3.18
CA LEU A 43 -2.85 4.54 -1.88
C LEU A 43 -1.50 5.03 -1.37
N ASP A 44 -1.53 5.87 -0.34
CA ASP A 44 -0.35 6.38 0.34
C ASP A 44 -0.05 5.49 1.55
N MET A 45 1.12 4.87 1.55
CA MET A 45 1.53 3.88 2.55
C MET A 45 2.68 4.46 3.38
N THR A 46 2.49 4.50 4.70
CA THR A 46 3.51 4.89 5.68
C THR A 46 3.87 3.69 6.53
N PHE A 47 5.14 3.32 6.54
CA PHE A 47 5.62 2.16 7.27
C PHE A 47 5.53 2.41 8.78
N VAL A 48 5.03 1.41 9.51
CA VAL A 48 4.90 1.46 10.97
C VAL A 48 6.07 0.69 11.59
N PRO A 49 6.87 1.32 12.46
CA PRO A 49 7.96 0.65 13.16
C PRO A 49 7.43 -0.45 14.09
N PRO A 50 8.18 -1.55 14.26
CA PRO A 50 9.31 -1.51 15.18
C PRO A 50 10.66 -1.95 14.59
N HIS A 51 11.72 -1.17 14.86
CA HIS A 51 13.11 -1.56 14.59
C HIS A 51 13.62 -2.57 15.64
N PRO A 52 14.51 -3.52 15.28
CA PRO A 52 15.15 -3.72 13.97
C PRO A 52 14.34 -4.60 13.02
N TYR A 53 14.26 -4.19 11.76
CA TYR A 53 13.55 -4.93 10.71
C TYR A 53 14.40 -6.04 10.12
N SER A 54 13.78 -7.17 9.78
CA SER A 54 14.45 -8.22 8.99
C SER A 54 14.68 -7.84 7.53
N VAL A 55 13.96 -6.83 7.03
CA VAL A 55 14.01 -6.33 5.65
C VAL A 55 13.91 -4.81 5.60
N ASN A 56 14.68 -4.19 4.70
CA ASN A 56 14.69 -2.73 4.51
C ASN A 56 13.50 -2.28 3.66
N MET A 57 12.34 -2.16 4.31
CA MET A 57 11.12 -1.63 3.70
C MET A 57 11.22 -0.11 3.53
N PRO A 58 10.67 0.47 2.44
CA PRO A 58 10.56 1.92 2.30
C PRO A 58 9.67 2.54 3.39
N GLU A 59 10.12 3.60 4.04
CA GLU A 59 9.34 4.32 5.05
C GLU A 59 8.03 4.89 4.47
N GLN A 60 8.06 5.31 3.21
CA GLN A 60 6.91 5.81 2.48
C GLN A 60 6.85 5.18 1.09
N HIS A 61 5.64 4.86 0.66
CA HIS A 61 5.39 4.38 -0.69
C HIS A 61 4.02 4.86 -1.19
N GLN A 62 3.95 5.28 -2.46
CA GLN A 62 2.70 5.69 -3.07
C GLN A 62 2.37 4.80 -4.26
N ILE A 63 1.15 4.30 -4.30
CA ILE A 63 0.59 3.53 -5.41
C ILE A 63 -0.50 4.36 -6.08
N LYS A 64 -0.44 4.46 -7.41
CA LYS A 64 -1.53 5.02 -8.24
C LYS A 64 -2.06 3.94 -9.17
N ALA A 65 -3.38 3.82 -9.29
CA ALA A 65 -4.01 2.77 -10.07
C ALA A 65 -5.32 3.21 -10.72
N GLU A 66 -5.76 2.42 -11.70
CA GLU A 66 -7.02 2.63 -12.44
C GLU A 66 -8.25 2.20 -11.62
N SER A 67 -8.05 1.29 -10.66
CA SER A 67 -9.09 0.75 -9.77
C SER A 67 -8.50 0.34 -8.42
N ILE A 68 -9.37 0.10 -7.42
CA ILE A 68 -8.95 -0.39 -6.09
C ILE A 68 -8.28 -1.75 -6.23
N THR A 69 -8.85 -2.68 -7.01
CA THR A 69 -8.25 -3.99 -7.27
C THR A 69 -6.83 -3.86 -7.85
N ALA A 70 -6.64 -2.98 -8.84
CA ALA A 70 -5.31 -2.76 -9.44
C ALA A 70 -4.33 -2.11 -8.44
N ALA A 71 -4.80 -1.30 -7.48
CA ALA A 71 -3.96 -0.80 -6.40
C ALA A 71 -3.49 -1.94 -5.49
N TYR A 72 -4.39 -2.83 -5.08
CA TYR A 72 -4.05 -3.98 -4.23
C TYR A 72 -3.20 -5.03 -4.96
N GLU A 73 -3.37 -5.24 -6.26
CA GLU A 73 -2.42 -6.04 -7.05
C GLU A 73 -1.00 -5.45 -7.02
N LYS A 74 -0.87 -4.12 -7.06
CA LYS A 74 0.42 -3.44 -6.91
C LYS A 74 0.97 -3.57 -5.50
N VAL A 75 0.12 -3.58 -4.47
CA VAL A 75 0.55 -3.89 -3.08
C VAL A 75 1.13 -5.31 -3.01
N VAL A 76 0.46 -6.31 -3.58
CA VAL A 76 0.98 -7.69 -3.62
C VAL A 76 2.36 -7.73 -4.27
N ARG A 77 2.54 -7.08 -5.43
CA ARG A 77 3.82 -7.02 -6.14
C ARG A 77 4.88 -6.25 -5.34
N PHE A 78 4.47 -5.18 -4.66
CA PHE A 78 5.33 -4.40 -3.78
C PHE A 78 5.85 -5.26 -2.63
N LEU A 79 4.97 -5.93 -1.87
CA LEU A 79 5.38 -6.83 -0.79
C LEU A 79 6.29 -7.95 -1.30
N ALA A 80 5.94 -8.59 -2.42
CA ALA A 80 6.72 -9.67 -3.01
C ALA A 80 8.15 -9.25 -3.41
N LYS A 81 8.34 -8.00 -3.86
CA LYS A 81 9.67 -7.43 -4.17
C LYS A 81 10.61 -7.46 -2.96
N TYR A 82 10.06 -7.35 -1.75
CA TYR A 82 10.82 -7.37 -0.49
C TYR A 82 10.75 -8.73 0.22
N GLY A 83 10.25 -9.78 -0.44
CA GLY A 83 10.14 -11.11 0.16
C GLY A 83 9.01 -11.24 1.19
N ALA A 84 8.08 -10.29 1.20
CA ALA A 84 6.89 -10.28 2.04
C ALA A 84 5.65 -10.74 1.25
N GLN A 85 4.65 -11.22 1.97
CA GLN A 85 3.37 -11.64 1.40
C GLN A 85 2.22 -11.31 2.35
N PHE A 86 0.98 -11.23 1.85
CA PHE A 86 -0.18 -11.17 2.74
C PHE A 86 -0.23 -12.41 3.65
N PRO A 87 -0.64 -12.26 4.92
CA PRO A 87 -0.91 -13.39 5.78
C PRO A 87 -1.97 -14.30 5.13
N ALA A 88 -1.76 -15.61 5.25
CA ALA A 88 -2.70 -16.63 4.79
C ALA A 88 -3.87 -16.82 5.76
#